data_AF-A0A1V5XSW8-F1
#
_entry.id   AF-A0A1V5XSW8-F1
#
_cell.length_a   1.000
_cell.length_b   1.000
_cell.length_c   1.000
_cell.angle_alpha   90.00
_cell.angle_beta   90.00
_cell.angle_gamma   90.00
#
_symmetry.space_group_name_H-M   'P 1'
#
loop_
_entity.id
_entity.type
_entity.pdbx_description
1 polymer ?
#
loop_
_entity_poly.entity_id
_entity_poly.type
_entity_poly.pdbx_seq_one_letter_code
_entity_poly.pdbx_strand_id
1 'polypeptide(L)'
;MLTRILIGLALAVIGAVIVIKTNKLYEWFGSIDWADRNLGAGGSRLIYRVVGVSISLIGFMWATNLWTPFLRATIGEWLNLNPKNDYEYYLEQ
;
A
#
# COMPACT_ATOMS: atom_id res chain seq x y z
N MET A 1 12.82 10.23 -15.04
CA MET A 1 11.46 10.58 -14.56
C MET A 1 10.40 9.71 -15.21
N LEU A 2 10.36 9.61 -16.54
CA LEU A 2 9.37 8.81 -17.28
C LEU A 2 9.34 7.31 -16.87
N THR A 3 10.50 6.67 -16.76
CA THR A 3 10.61 5.22 -16.45
C THR A 3 9.96 4.84 -15.12
N ARG A 4 10.07 5.70 -14.10
CA ARG A 4 9.46 5.48 -12.79
C ARG A 4 7.94 5.54 -12.86
N ILE A 5 7.41 6.51 -13.61
CA ILE A 5 5.98 6.68 -13.84
C ILE A 5 5.44 5.48 -14.61
N LEU A 6 6.14 5.04 -15.67
CA LEU A 6 5.74 3.87 -16.46
C LEU A 6 5.72 2.59 -15.62
N ILE A 7 6.74 2.36 -14.79
CA ILE A 7 6.79 1.19 -13.90
C ILE A 7 5.70 1.27 -12.83
N GLY A 8 5.51 2.43 -12.19
CA GLY A 8 4.47 2.59 -11.17
C GLY A 8 3.06 2.46 -11.75
N LEU A 9 2.83 2.98 -12.94
CA LEU A 9 1.56 2.82 -13.67
C LEU A 9 1.33 1.35 -14.05
N ALA A 10 2.36 0.64 -14.54
CA ALA A 10 2.26 -0.79 -14.81
C ALA A 10 1.90 -1.58 -13.55
N LEU A 11 2.52 -1.26 -12.41
CA LEU A 11 2.20 -1.86 -11.11
C LEU A 11 0.75 -1.57 -10.69
N ALA A 12 0.28 -0.33 -10.89
CA ALA A 12 -1.09 0.06 -10.60
C ALA A 12 -2.11 -0.68 -11.49
N VAL A 13 -1.80 -0.86 -12.78
CA VAL A 13 -2.60 -1.65 -13.71
C VAL A 13 -2.63 -3.12 -13.29
N ILE A 14 -1.51 -3.69 -12.85
CA ILE A 14 -1.46 -5.06 -12.32
C ILE A 14 -2.37 -5.19 -11.09
N GLY A 15 -2.30 -4.24 -10.15
CA GLY A 15 -3.21 -4.19 -9.00
C GLY A 15 -4.67 -4.10 -9.41
N ALA A 16 -5.00 -3.27 -10.41
CA ALA A 16 -6.36 -3.13 -10.91
C ALA A 16 -6.86 -4.42 -11.58
N VAL A 17 -6.00 -5.12 -12.34
CA VAL A 17 -6.33 -6.41 -12.95
C VAL A 17 -6.60 -7.47 -11.88
N ILE A 18 -5.85 -7.48 -10.78
CA ILE A 18 -6.09 -8.36 -9.62
C ILE A 18 -7.49 -8.10 -9.04
N VAL A 19 -7.90 -6.84 -8.89
CA VAL A 19 -9.25 -6.47 -8.43
C VAL A 19 -10.32 -6.98 -9.41
N ILE A 20 -10.16 -6.74 -10.71
CA ILE A 20 -11.13 -7.18 -11.73
C ILE A 20 -11.21 -8.71 -11.79
N LYS A 21 -10.07 -9.40 -11.68
CA LYS A 21 -9.98 -10.87 -11.72
C LYS A 21 -10.05 -11.52 -10.34
N THR A 22 -10.71 -10.87 -9.37
CA THR A 22 -10.95 -11.42 -8.03
C THR A 22 -11.56 -12.83 -8.07
N ASN A 23 -12.50 -13.11 -8.98
CA ASN A 23 -13.12 -14.43 -9.07
C ASN A 23 -12.13 -15.53 -9.43
N LYS A 24 -11.15 -15.23 -10.30
CA LYS A 24 -10.09 -16.19 -10.64
C LYS A 24 -9.16 -16.45 -9.46
N LEU A 25 -8.85 -15.42 -8.67
CA LEU A 25 -8.08 -15.57 -7.43
C LEU A 25 -8.85 -16.40 -6.40
N TYR A 26 -10.16 -16.19 -6.29
CA TYR A 26 -11.02 -16.98 -5.43
C TYR A 26 -11.10 -18.45 -5.89
N GLU A 27 -11.15 -18.73 -7.19
CA GLU A 27 -11.11 -20.10 -7.71
C GLU A 27 -9.78 -20.81 -7.45
N TRP A 28 -8.66 -20.08 -7.45
CA TRP A 28 -7.33 -20.66 -7.21
C TRP A 28 -7.00 -20.83 -5.73
N PHE A 29 -7.30 -19.84 -4.90
CA PHE A 29 -6.94 -19.82 -3.47
C PHE A 29 -8.09 -20.28 -2.56
N GLY A 30 -9.33 -20.29 -3.05
CA GLY A 30 -10.50 -20.69 -2.28
C GLY A 30 -10.96 -19.64 -1.26
N SER A 31 -11.79 -20.10 -0.33
CA SER A 31 -12.25 -19.30 0.81
C SER A 31 -11.19 -19.22 1.90
N ILE A 32 -11.09 -18.06 2.53
CA ILE A 32 -10.29 -17.80 3.71
C ILE A 32 -11.23 -17.86 4.92
N ASP A 33 -11.08 -18.86 5.78
CA ASP A 33 -11.96 -19.06 6.95
C ASP A 33 -12.01 -17.85 7.89
N TRP A 34 -10.90 -17.11 8.02
CA TRP A 34 -10.89 -15.86 8.78
C TRP A 34 -11.79 -14.80 8.14
N ALA A 35 -11.74 -14.68 6.81
CA ALA A 35 -12.50 -13.69 6.07
C ALA A 35 -14.00 -13.99 6.16
N ASP A 36 -14.39 -15.23 5.97
CA ASP A 36 -15.80 -15.59 5.98
C ASP A 36 -16.42 -15.53 7.40
N ARG A 37 -15.60 -15.75 8.45
CA ARG A 37 -16.04 -15.58 9.85
C ARG A 37 -16.16 -14.11 10.29
N ASN A 38 -15.29 -13.22 9.81
CA ASN A 38 -15.26 -11.82 10.26
C ASN A 38 -16.04 -10.86 9.34
N LEU A 39 -16.10 -11.16 8.05
CA LEU A 39 -16.74 -10.31 7.03
C LEU A 39 -18.05 -10.92 6.49
N GLY A 40 -18.41 -12.12 6.95
CA GLY A 40 -19.62 -12.84 6.53
C GLY A 40 -19.45 -13.61 5.22
N ALA A 41 -20.57 -14.14 4.71
CA ALA A 41 -20.56 -14.96 3.50
C ALA A 41 -20.02 -14.17 2.28
N GLY A 42 -18.89 -14.62 1.72
CA GLY A 42 -18.21 -13.93 0.63
C GLY A 42 -17.11 -12.96 1.07
N GLY A 43 -16.79 -12.91 2.36
CA GLY A 43 -15.70 -12.13 2.94
C GLY A 43 -14.35 -12.38 2.26
N SER A 44 -14.10 -13.62 1.85
CA SER A 44 -12.91 -14.01 1.10
C SER A 44 -12.74 -13.22 -0.21
N ARG A 45 -13.84 -12.98 -0.95
CA ARG A 45 -13.80 -12.18 -2.19
C ARG A 45 -13.51 -10.71 -1.90
N LEU A 46 -13.96 -10.19 -0.76
CA LEU A 46 -13.67 -8.83 -0.33
C LEU A 46 -12.18 -8.68 -0.01
N ILE A 47 -11.57 -9.63 0.71
CA ILE A 47 -10.13 -9.59 1.00
C ILE A 47 -9.31 -9.56 -0.29
N TYR A 48 -9.60 -10.42 -1.26
CA TYR A 48 -8.86 -10.42 -2.52
C TYR A 48 -8.96 -9.07 -3.27
N ARG A 49 -10.12 -8.40 -3.22
CA ARG A 49 -10.26 -7.03 -3.76
C ARG A 49 -9.46 -6.01 -2.98
N VAL A 50 -9.51 -6.07 -1.65
CA VAL A 50 -8.76 -5.15 -0.78
C VAL A 50 -7.27 -5.27 -1.05
N VAL A 51 -6.75 -6.50 -1.16
CA VAL A 51 -5.34 -6.75 -1.52
C VAL A 51 -5.01 -6.14 -2.89
N GLY A 52 -5.85 -6.34 -3.90
CA GLY A 52 -5.64 -5.74 -5.22
C GLY A 52 -5.68 -4.21 -5.22
N VAL A 53 -6.56 -3.60 -4.43
CA VAL A 53 -6.63 -2.14 -4.23
C VAL A 53 -5.38 -1.64 -3.52
N SER A 54 -4.89 -2.33 -2.49
CA SER A 54 -3.64 -1.98 -1.80
C SER A 54 -2.44 -2.01 -2.75
N ILE A 55 -2.34 -3.04 -3.60
CA ILE A 55 -1.28 -3.12 -4.63
C ILE A 55 -1.40 -1.95 -5.62
N SER A 56 -2.62 -1.61 -6.04
CA SER A 56 -2.86 -0.47 -6.93
C SER A 56 -2.39 0.85 -6.30
N LEU A 57 -2.73 1.06 -5.02
CA LEU A 57 -2.31 2.23 -4.25
C LEU A 57 -0.78 2.32 -4.15
N ILE A 58 -0.10 1.22 -3.84
CA ILE A 58 1.36 1.17 -3.80
C ILE A 58 1.95 1.51 -5.18
N GLY A 59 1.35 1.02 -6.27
CA GLY A 59 1.75 1.37 -7.63
C GLY A 59 1.65 2.86 -7.92
N PHE A 60 0.55 3.51 -7.51
CA PHE A 60 0.38 4.96 -7.64
C PHE A 60 1.37 5.75 -6.77
N MET A 61 1.63 5.30 -5.55
CA MET A 61 2.62 5.93 -4.66
C MET A 61 4.05 5.82 -5.22
N TRP A 62 4.37 4.71 -5.88
CA TRP A 62 5.65 4.54 -6.56
C TRP A 62 5.76 5.43 -7.80
N ALA A 63 4.70 5.51 -8.61
CA ALA A 63 4.64 6.35 -9.81
C ALA A 63 4.87 7.83 -9.48
N THR A 64 4.28 8.31 -8.38
CA THR A 64 4.30 9.70 -7.92
C THR A 64 5.51 10.04 -7.03
N ASN A 65 6.39 9.07 -6.74
CA ASN A 65 7.49 9.21 -5.80
C ASN A 65 7.03 9.63 -4.38
N LEU A 66 5.78 9.33 -4.02
CA LEU A 66 5.19 9.62 -2.71
C LEU A 66 5.51 8.55 -1.66
N TRP A 67 6.14 7.44 -2.05
CA TRP A 67 6.52 6.36 -1.15
C TRP A 67 7.37 6.85 0.04
N THR A 68 8.46 7.56 -0.22
CA THR A 68 9.35 8.09 0.82
C THR A 68 8.67 9.10 1.75
N PRO A 69 7.99 10.16 1.27
CA PRO A 69 7.32 11.10 2.16
C PRO A 69 6.17 10.47 2.94
N PHE A 70 5.44 9.52 2.35
CA PHE A 70 4.38 8.80 3.05
C PHE A 70 4.92 7.98 4.22
N LEU A 71 5.95 7.15 4.00
CA LEU A 71 6.55 6.36 5.09
C LEU A 71 7.13 7.26 6.18
N ARG A 72 7.74 8.39 5.80
CA ARG A 72 8.26 9.35 6.78
C ARG A 72 7.13 9.97 7.61
N ALA A 73 6.00 10.32 6.99
CA ALA A 73 4.85 10.86 7.70
C ALA A 73 4.20 9.82 8.62
N THR A 74 3.98 8.60 8.14
CA THR A 74 3.28 7.59 8.95
C THR A 74 4.20 6.95 9.98
N ILE A 75 5.32 6.39 9.53
CA ILE A 75 6.24 5.62 10.37
C ILE A 75 7.25 6.54 11.06
N GLY A 76 7.76 7.55 10.35
CA GLY A 76 8.75 8.49 10.92
C GLY A 76 8.18 9.36 12.04
N GLU A 77 6.90 9.74 11.97
CA GLU A 77 6.21 10.45 13.06
C GLU A 77 5.95 9.51 14.24
N TRP A 78 5.47 8.29 13.98
CA TRP A 78 5.23 7.29 15.01
C TRP A 78 6.50 6.83 15.73
N LEU A 79 7.63 6.69 15.01
CA LEU A 79 8.95 6.34 15.57
C LEU A 79 9.73 7.56 16.07
N ASN A 80 9.16 8.76 16.03
CA ASN A 80 9.82 10.02 16.38
C ASN A 80 11.23 10.17 15.77
N LEU A 81 11.40 9.74 14.51
CA LEU A 81 12.64 9.93 13.73
C LEU A 81 12.70 11.36 13.18
N ASN A 82 12.31 12.32 14.02
CA ASN A 82 12.24 13.73 13.72
C ASN A 82 13.59 14.35 14.12
N PRO A 83 14.49 14.66 13.18
CA PRO A 83 15.76 15.32 13.48
C PRO A 83 15.57 16.81 13.84
N LYS A 84 14.46 17.15 14.51
CA LYS A 84 14.12 18.53 14.87
C LYS A 84 14.83 19.06 16.11
N ASN A 85 15.64 18.25 16.78
CA ASN A 85 16.19 18.59 18.08
C ASN A 85 17.69 18.92 18.07
N ASP A 86 18.38 18.80 16.93
CA ASP A 86 19.84 18.94 16.89
C ASP A 86 20.32 20.39 16.62
N TYR A 87 19.43 21.31 16.20
CA TYR A 87 19.80 22.71 15.94
C TYR A 87 19.67 23.63 17.16
N GLU A 88 18.97 23.21 18.21
CA GLU A 88 18.91 23.95 19.48
C GLU A 88 20.21 23.82 20.30
N TYR A 89 21.00 22.77 20.08
CA TYR A 89 22.27 22.55 20.79
C TYR A 89 23.43 23.48 20.37
N TYR A 90 23.31 24.18 19.24
CA TYR A 90 24.34 25.11 18.74
C TYR A 90 24.09 26.58 19.10
N LEU A 91 22.98 26.89 19.76
CA LEU A 91 22.61 28.25 20.13
C LEU A 91 22.78 28.53 21.65
N GLU A 92 23.21 27.53 22.42
CA GLU A 92 23.51 27.64 23.87
C GLU A 92 25.02 27.53 24.22
N GLN A 93 25.93 27.61 23.23
CA GLN A 93 27.37 27.79 23.46
C GLN A 93 27.84 29.13 22.89
#